data_AF-A0A2R6NRG1-F1
#
_entry.id   AF-A0A2R6NRG1-F1
#
_cell.length_a   1.000
_cell.length_b   1.000
_cell.length_c   1.000
_cell.angle_alpha   90.00
_cell.angle_beta   90.00
_cell.angle_gamma   90.00
#
_symmetry.space_group_name_H-M   'P 1'
#
loop_
_entity.id
_entity.type
_entity.pdbx_description
1 polymer ?
#
loop_
_entity_poly.entity_id
_entity_poly.type
_entity_poly.pdbx_seq_one_letter_code
_entity_poly.pdbx_strand_id
1 'polypeptide(L)'
;MVVSSTFVLLLQPTMSIDSIIHSERRNGRSIVTITILLITALNVLLNTDTVALSLPNWYTVNNLVVDRPHPRDSAATWDVGPIRQATMTPEESVHYKLNTVAGEEEWSTILPHGRGVVYEDREGEETPYRLAMFHQLECLAAVREEMMARQAGKPVSERARFCLNYLRQSIQCHSDAHLEMVRSEYGGRAVLPYTTRTNCLDWEAIWGRAESHFHSRRNNSVTS
;
A
#
# COMPACT_ATOMS: atom_id res chain seq x y z
N MET A 1 2.68 12.58 -8.22
CA MET A 1 3.86 12.05 -8.90
C MET A 1 3.39 11.23 -10.08
N VAL A 2 3.80 11.61 -11.29
CA VAL A 2 3.64 10.86 -12.53
C VAL A 2 4.61 9.67 -12.47
N VAL A 3 4.15 8.45 -12.76
CA VAL A 3 5.02 7.27 -12.81
C VAL A 3 5.71 7.25 -14.17
N SER A 4 6.99 7.59 -14.19
CA SER A 4 7.86 7.34 -15.33
C SER A 4 8.33 5.88 -15.26
N SER A 5 7.84 5.05 -16.18
CA SER A 5 8.46 3.76 -16.50
C SER A 5 9.92 3.99 -16.83
N THR A 6 10.82 3.28 -16.13
CA THR A 6 12.01 2.58 -16.63
C THR A 6 12.94 2.36 -15.43
N PHE A 7 12.77 1.22 -14.73
CA PHE A 7 13.80 0.72 -13.82
C PHE A 7 14.43 -0.50 -14.50
N VAL A 8 15.50 -0.25 -15.25
CA VAL A 8 16.41 -1.31 -15.70
C VAL A 8 17.58 -1.33 -14.71
N LEU A 9 17.66 -2.40 -13.95
CA LEU A 9 18.83 -2.77 -13.15
C LEU A 9 19.99 -3.09 -14.11
N LEU A 10 20.99 -2.22 -14.20
CA LEU A 10 22.31 -2.58 -14.73
C LEU A 10 23.30 -2.61 -13.56
N LEU A 11 23.68 -3.82 -13.16
CA LEU A 11 24.87 -4.09 -12.37
C LEU A 11 26.10 -3.82 -13.24
N GLN A 12 26.98 -2.93 -12.79
CA GLN A 12 28.32 -2.77 -13.38
C GLN A 12 29.31 -3.73 -12.70
N PRO A 13 30.22 -4.37 -13.46
CA PRO A 13 31.52 -4.77 -12.94
C PRO A 13 32.61 -3.80 -13.40
N THR A 14 33.48 -3.49 -12.45
CA THR A 14 34.70 -2.67 -12.56
C THR A 14 35.78 -3.36 -13.40
N MET A 15 36.43 -2.65 -14.33
CA MET A 15 37.85 -2.90 -14.61
C MET A 15 38.55 -1.74 -15.33
N SER A 16 39.81 -1.57 -14.93
CA SER A 16 40.76 -0.49 -15.20
C SER A 16 41.10 -0.31 -16.68
N ILE A 17 41.21 0.94 -17.14
CA ILE A 17 41.81 1.32 -18.43
C ILE A 17 43.15 1.97 -18.11
N ASP A 18 44.25 1.32 -18.44
CA ASP A 18 45.44 2.03 -18.92
C ASP A 18 46.38 1.08 -19.69
N SER A 19 46.96 1.63 -20.75
CA SER A 19 47.99 1.08 -21.65
C SER A 19 47.54 0.04 -22.70
N ILE A 20 47.34 0.51 -23.94
CA ILE A 20 48.30 0.32 -25.05
C ILE A 20 47.81 1.15 -26.24
N ILE A 21 48.61 2.16 -26.54
CA ILE A 21 48.48 3.07 -27.68
C ILE A 21 49.20 2.47 -28.90
N HIS A 22 48.61 2.69 -30.08
CA HIS A 22 49.23 2.70 -31.41
C HIS A 22 49.73 1.39 -32.05
N SER A 23 48.86 0.75 -32.84
CA SER A 23 49.08 0.45 -34.26
C SER A 23 47.78 -0.09 -34.87
N GLU A 24 47.52 0.10 -36.17
CA GLU A 24 46.30 -0.34 -36.90
C GLU A 24 45.01 0.51 -36.79
N ARG A 25 45.13 1.84 -36.71
CA ARG A 25 44.02 2.76 -37.03
C ARG A 25 43.79 2.84 -38.56
N ARG A 26 43.05 1.89 -39.14
CA ARG A 26 42.10 2.17 -40.25
C ARG A 26 41.16 1.00 -40.61
N ASN A 27 41.59 -0.26 -40.49
CA ASN A 27 40.73 -1.42 -40.79
C ASN A 27 40.05 -2.07 -39.57
N GLY A 28 40.59 -1.93 -38.35
CA GLY A 28 40.02 -2.55 -37.14
C GLY A 28 38.73 -1.91 -36.60
N ARG A 29 38.48 -0.62 -36.87
CA ARG A 29 37.26 0.06 -36.39
C ARG A 29 35.99 -0.52 -37.02
N SER A 30 36.06 -0.90 -38.30
CA SER A 30 34.91 -1.50 -39.00
C SER A 30 34.59 -2.90 -38.48
N ILE A 31 35.62 -3.71 -38.24
CA ILE A 31 35.47 -5.08 -37.72
C ILE A 31 34.90 -5.05 -36.30
N VAL A 32 35.40 -4.17 -35.42
CA VAL A 32 34.89 -4.04 -34.04
C VAL A 32 33.44 -3.54 -34.02
N THR A 33 33.07 -2.60 -34.89
CA THR A 33 31.67 -2.16 -34.97
C THR A 33 30.74 -3.24 -35.51
N ILE A 34 31.20 -4.03 -36.49
CA ILE A 34 30.42 -5.14 -37.07
C ILE A 34 30.24 -6.24 -36.03
N THR A 35 31.28 -6.60 -35.27
CA THR A 35 31.15 -7.62 -34.22
C THR A 35 30.24 -7.17 -33.08
N ILE A 36 30.31 -5.90 -32.66
CA ILE A 36 29.37 -5.36 -31.65
C ILE A 36 27.93 -5.40 -32.18
N LEU A 37 27.68 -4.97 -33.42
CA LEU A 37 26.34 -5.01 -34.01
C LEU A 37 25.80 -6.44 -34.12
N LEU A 38 26.63 -7.40 -34.56
CA LEU A 38 26.24 -8.81 -34.62
C LEU A 38 25.95 -9.41 -33.23
N ILE A 39 26.75 -9.08 -32.21
CA ILE A 39 26.51 -9.52 -30.83
C ILE A 39 25.23 -8.89 -30.27
N THR A 40 24.96 -7.62 -30.53
CA THR A 40 23.72 -6.97 -30.10
C THR A 40 22.50 -7.55 -30.81
N ALA A 41 22.56 -7.80 -32.12
CA ALA A 41 21.48 -8.41 -32.88
C ALA A 41 21.20 -9.85 -32.42
N LEU A 42 22.25 -10.65 -32.17
CA LEU A 42 22.11 -11.99 -31.64
C LEU A 42 21.51 -12.00 -30.22
N ASN A 43 21.90 -11.08 -29.35
CA ASN A 43 21.29 -10.94 -28.01
C ASN A 43 19.83 -10.49 -28.08
N VAL A 44 19.45 -9.64 -29.03
CA VAL A 44 18.05 -9.24 -29.24
C VAL A 44 17.23 -10.43 -29.73
N LEU A 45 17.72 -11.18 -30.74
CA LEU A 45 17.02 -12.34 -31.29
C LEU A 45 16.91 -13.49 -30.28
N LEU A 46 17.95 -13.77 -29.49
CA LEU A 46 17.91 -14.82 -28.46
C LEU A 46 17.05 -14.41 -27.25
N ASN A 47 16.88 -13.12 -26.97
CA ASN A 47 16.01 -12.66 -25.88
C ASN A 47 14.56 -12.38 -26.30
N THR A 48 14.23 -12.23 -27.59
CA THR A 48 12.82 -12.09 -27.99
C THR A 48 12.04 -13.37 -27.72
N ASP A 49 12.66 -14.54 -27.86
CA ASP A 49 12.00 -15.82 -27.58
C ASP A 49 11.85 -16.07 -26.07
N THR A 50 12.80 -15.61 -25.24
CA THR A 50 12.72 -15.73 -23.77
C THR A 50 11.79 -14.69 -23.14
N VAL A 51 11.72 -13.48 -23.70
CA VAL A 51 10.77 -12.43 -23.26
C VAL A 51 9.34 -12.81 -23.66
N ALA A 52 9.13 -13.45 -24.81
CA ALA A 52 7.81 -13.97 -25.19
C ALA A 52 7.32 -15.12 -24.28
N LEU A 53 8.24 -15.91 -23.70
CA LEU A 53 7.91 -17.02 -22.79
C LEU A 53 7.82 -16.61 -21.31
N SER A 54 8.34 -15.43 -20.93
CA SER A 54 8.36 -14.95 -19.53
C SER A 54 7.42 -13.77 -19.25
N LEU A 55 6.95 -13.07 -20.28
CA LEU A 55 5.81 -12.17 -20.11
C LEU A 55 4.55 -13.03 -20.07
N PRO A 56 3.77 -13.03 -18.96
CA PRO A 56 2.44 -13.60 -19.00
C PRO A 56 1.70 -12.91 -20.15
N ASN A 57 1.28 -13.71 -21.12
CA ASN A 57 0.50 -13.26 -22.24
C ASN A 57 -0.59 -12.32 -21.70
N TRP A 58 -0.80 -11.15 -22.29
CA TRP A 58 -1.78 -10.18 -21.76
C TRP A 58 -3.18 -10.83 -21.58
N TYR A 59 -3.47 -11.86 -22.37
CA TYR A 59 -4.62 -12.75 -22.19
C TYR A 59 -4.65 -13.47 -20.82
N THR A 60 -3.54 -13.99 -20.30
CA THR A 60 -3.46 -14.61 -18.97
C THR A 60 -3.52 -13.59 -17.84
N VAL A 61 -2.98 -12.38 -18.02
CA VAL A 61 -3.06 -11.31 -17.01
C VAL A 61 -4.50 -10.81 -16.87
N ASN A 62 -5.23 -10.66 -17.98
CA ASN A 62 -6.65 -10.30 -17.96
C ASN A 62 -7.53 -11.37 -17.29
N ASN A 63 -7.14 -12.64 -17.35
CA ASN A 63 -7.88 -13.73 -16.69
C ASN A 63 -7.55 -13.89 -15.19
N LEU A 64 -6.51 -13.23 -14.69
CA LEU A 64 -6.18 -13.17 -13.24
C LEU A 64 -6.82 -11.96 -12.55
N VAL A 65 -7.22 -10.95 -13.32
CA VAL A 65 -8.22 -10.00 -12.85
C VAL A 65 -9.55 -10.73 -12.96
N VAL A 66 -9.97 -11.36 -11.85
CA VAL A 66 -11.38 -11.65 -11.65
C VAL A 66 -12.05 -10.29 -11.47
N ASP A 67 -12.21 -9.56 -12.58
CA ASP A 67 -13.22 -8.53 -12.68
C ASP A 67 -14.51 -9.34 -12.72
N ARG A 68 -15.03 -9.72 -11.54
CA ARG A 68 -16.44 -10.03 -11.49
C ARG A 68 -17.07 -8.77 -12.04
N PRO A 69 -17.83 -8.83 -13.15
CA PRO A 69 -18.68 -7.72 -13.50
C PRO A 69 -19.61 -7.61 -12.29
N HIS A 70 -19.27 -6.75 -11.34
CA HIS A 70 -20.22 -6.27 -10.38
C HIS A 70 -21.14 -5.47 -11.27
N PRO A 71 -22.36 -5.94 -11.54
CA PRO A 71 -23.30 -5.09 -12.22
C PRO A 71 -23.33 -3.81 -11.37
N ARG A 72 -23.26 -2.65 -12.05
CA ARG A 72 -23.45 -1.33 -11.44
C ARG A 72 -24.91 -1.18 -10.97
N ASP A 73 -25.47 -2.24 -10.41
CA ASP A 73 -26.76 -2.33 -9.79
C ASP A 73 -26.63 -1.60 -8.47
N SER A 74 -26.89 -0.30 -8.53
CA SER A 74 -27.01 0.65 -7.42
C SER A 74 -26.11 0.25 -6.26
N ALA A 75 -24.84 0.69 -6.29
CA ALA A 75 -23.93 0.53 -5.15
C ALA A 75 -24.77 0.78 -3.89
N ALA A 76 -24.97 -0.26 -3.09
CA ALA A 76 -25.77 -0.15 -1.88
C ALA A 76 -25.13 0.97 -1.08
N THR A 77 -25.80 2.11 -1.04
CA THR A 77 -25.24 3.31 -0.42
C THR A 77 -25.51 3.12 1.05
N TRP A 78 -24.47 2.70 1.77
CA TRP A 78 -24.56 2.57 3.21
C TRP A 78 -24.61 3.99 3.80
N ASP A 79 -25.81 4.47 4.10
CA ASP A 79 -26.02 5.80 4.65
C ASP A 79 -25.52 5.87 6.10
N VAL A 80 -24.41 6.60 6.26
CA VAL A 80 -23.76 6.91 7.55
C VAL A 80 -24.18 8.28 8.09
N GLY A 81 -25.06 8.99 7.40
CA GLY A 81 -25.44 10.36 7.73
C GLY A 81 -24.36 11.39 7.34
N PRO A 82 -24.51 12.65 7.79
CA PRO A 82 -23.59 13.72 7.45
C PRO A 82 -22.22 13.53 8.13
N ILE A 83 -21.16 13.44 7.32
CA ILE A 83 -19.77 13.43 7.79
C ILE A 83 -19.30 14.88 7.92
N ARG A 84 -18.89 15.28 9.14
CA ARG A 84 -18.41 16.64 9.39
C ARG A 84 -16.94 16.79 9.00
N GLN A 85 -16.53 18.03 8.69
CA GLN A 85 -15.11 18.36 8.64
C GLN A 85 -14.56 18.45 10.06
N ALA A 86 -13.33 17.96 10.21
CA ALA A 86 -12.57 18.02 11.44
C ALA A 86 -11.25 18.74 11.19
N THR A 87 -10.73 19.35 12.26
CA THR A 87 -9.40 19.94 12.28
C THR A 87 -8.57 19.17 13.30
N MET A 88 -7.37 18.75 12.93
CA MET A 88 -6.47 18.02 13.82
C MET A 88 -5.04 18.51 13.68
N THR A 89 -4.28 18.52 14.77
CA THR A 89 -2.83 18.76 14.74
C THR A 89 -2.16 17.42 15.04
N PRO A 90 -1.35 16.86 14.12
CA PRO A 90 -0.61 15.65 14.40
C PRO A 90 0.36 15.90 15.55
N GLU A 91 0.33 15.04 16.57
CA GLU A 91 1.22 15.12 17.73
C GLU A 91 1.71 13.73 18.15
N GLU A 92 2.72 13.71 19.02
CA GLU A 92 3.23 12.46 19.58
C GLU A 92 2.20 11.86 20.53
N SER A 93 1.66 10.71 20.15
CA SER A 93 0.63 10.05 20.94
C SER A 93 1.17 9.53 22.27
N VAL A 94 0.52 9.91 23.37
CA VAL A 94 0.65 9.25 24.68
C VAL A 94 -0.10 7.91 24.73
N HIS A 95 -1.07 7.73 23.83
CA HIS A 95 -1.84 6.50 23.61
C HIS A 95 -1.18 5.57 22.60
N TYR A 96 -1.67 4.34 22.52
CA TYR A 96 -1.28 3.29 21.58
C TYR A 96 0.20 2.92 21.67
N LYS A 97 0.76 2.92 22.88
CA LYS A 97 2.17 2.57 23.10
C LYS A 97 2.49 1.16 22.57
N LEU A 98 3.65 1.02 21.92
CA LEU A 98 4.01 -0.19 21.17
C LEU A 98 4.10 -1.45 22.05
N ASN A 99 4.82 -1.38 23.18
CA ASN A 99 5.25 -2.55 23.95
C ASN A 99 4.91 -2.44 25.44
N THR A 100 3.77 -1.84 25.79
CA THR A 100 3.29 -1.72 27.17
C THR A 100 1.94 -2.42 27.33
N VAL A 101 1.61 -2.83 28.56
CA VAL A 101 0.32 -3.45 28.89
C VAL A 101 -0.84 -2.48 28.62
N ALA A 102 -0.71 -1.21 29.05
CA ALA A 102 -1.71 -0.19 28.78
C ALA A 102 -1.91 0.02 27.26
N GLY A 103 -0.82 0.06 26.49
CA GLY A 103 -0.91 0.14 25.04
C GLY A 103 -1.63 -1.06 24.42
N GLU A 104 -1.37 -2.28 24.90
CA GLU A 104 -2.08 -3.48 24.42
C GLU A 104 -3.60 -3.39 24.64
N GLU A 105 -4.02 -2.87 25.80
CA GLU A 105 -5.44 -2.62 26.08
C GLU A 105 -6.02 -1.57 25.12
N GLU A 106 -5.34 -0.44 24.90
CA GLU A 106 -5.79 0.59 23.95
C GLU A 106 -5.91 0.03 22.53
N TRP A 107 -4.90 -0.70 22.05
CA TRP A 107 -4.92 -1.34 20.72
C TRP A 107 -6.08 -2.34 20.56
N SER A 108 -6.49 -3.01 21.65
CA SER A 108 -7.63 -3.93 21.62
C SER A 108 -8.98 -3.24 21.38
N THR A 109 -9.06 -1.93 21.64
CA THR A 109 -10.26 -1.09 21.48
C THR A 109 -10.32 -0.31 20.17
N ILE A 110 -9.38 -0.52 19.24
CA ILE A 110 -9.26 0.25 17.99
C ILE A 110 -10.41 0.00 16.99
N LEU A 111 -11.26 -1.00 17.25
CA LEU A 111 -12.38 -1.37 16.38
C LEU A 111 -13.71 -1.28 17.15
N PRO A 112 -14.82 -0.93 16.46
CA PRO A 112 -16.14 -1.04 17.05
C PRO A 112 -16.51 -2.50 17.27
N HIS A 113 -17.57 -2.73 18.03
CA HIS A 113 -18.19 -4.04 18.08
C HIS A 113 -18.58 -4.54 16.69
N GLY A 114 -18.51 -5.86 16.49
CA GLY A 114 -18.64 -6.46 15.15
C GLY A 114 -17.48 -6.14 14.21
N ARG A 115 -16.39 -5.50 14.68
CA ARG A 115 -15.14 -5.22 13.93
C ARG A 115 -15.37 -4.40 12.64
N GLY A 116 -16.47 -3.65 12.57
CA GLY A 116 -16.81 -2.85 11.41
C GLY A 116 -17.36 -3.63 10.22
N VAL A 117 -17.96 -4.80 10.47
CA VAL A 117 -18.67 -5.58 9.46
C VAL A 117 -20.12 -5.12 9.38
N VAL A 118 -20.56 -4.78 8.18
CA VAL A 118 -21.94 -4.44 7.84
C VAL A 118 -22.52 -5.54 6.97
N TYR A 119 -23.83 -5.77 7.06
CA TYR A 119 -24.49 -6.82 6.30
C TYR A 119 -25.53 -6.14 5.42
N GLU A 120 -25.47 -6.42 4.12
CA GLU A 120 -26.44 -5.91 3.16
C GLU A 120 -27.19 -7.11 2.60
N ASP A 121 -28.51 -7.00 2.52
CA ASP A 121 -29.35 -7.97 1.83
C ASP A 121 -29.23 -7.71 0.32
N ARG A 122 -28.70 -8.70 -0.40
CA ARG A 122 -28.73 -8.70 -1.85
C ARG A 122 -29.43 -9.97 -2.29
N GLU A 123 -30.55 -9.81 -2.98
CA GLU A 123 -31.33 -10.90 -3.57
C GLU A 123 -31.84 -11.94 -2.53
N GLY A 124 -32.07 -11.52 -1.29
CA GLY A 124 -32.51 -12.40 -0.20
C GLY A 124 -31.37 -13.12 0.51
N GLU A 125 -30.12 -12.79 0.19
CA GLU A 125 -28.92 -13.28 0.87
C GLU A 125 -28.20 -12.13 1.60
N GLU A 126 -28.00 -12.29 2.91
CA GLU A 126 -27.23 -11.34 3.70
C GLU A 126 -25.73 -11.53 3.45
N THR A 127 -25.12 -10.57 2.75
CA THR A 127 -23.69 -10.59 2.44
C THR A 127 -22.93 -9.68 3.41
N PRO A 128 -21.86 -10.18 4.08
CA PRO A 128 -21.02 -9.35 4.93
C PRO A 128 -20.05 -8.51 4.11
N TYR A 129 -20.00 -7.22 4.42
CA TYR A 129 -19.02 -6.26 3.89
C TYR A 129 -18.21 -5.70 5.03
N ARG A 130 -16.91 -5.52 4.76
CA ARG A 130 -16.01 -4.91 5.72
C ARG A 130 -15.68 -3.49 5.31
N LEU A 131 -15.94 -2.54 6.20
CA LEU A 131 -15.61 -1.14 5.95
C LEU A 131 -14.09 -0.98 5.89
N ALA A 132 -13.61 -0.33 4.82
CA ALA A 132 -12.19 -0.19 4.55
C ALA A 132 -11.42 0.47 5.70
N MET A 133 -11.99 1.52 6.30
CA MET A 133 -11.41 2.23 7.45
C MET A 133 -11.08 1.27 8.62
N PHE A 134 -12.02 0.40 9.00
CA PHE A 134 -11.80 -0.56 10.09
C PHE A 134 -10.83 -1.68 9.72
N HIS A 135 -10.79 -2.09 8.44
CA HIS A 135 -9.76 -3.02 7.96
C HIS A 135 -8.36 -2.41 8.05
N GLN A 136 -8.20 -1.12 7.71
CA GLN A 136 -6.94 -0.38 7.84
C GLN A 136 -6.47 -0.34 9.30
N LEU A 137 -7.37 0.00 10.24
CA LEU A 137 -7.05 0.03 11.67
C LEU A 137 -6.66 -1.35 12.23
N GLU A 138 -7.36 -2.40 11.82
CA GLU A 138 -6.99 -3.77 12.22
C GLU A 138 -5.62 -4.17 11.65
N CYS A 139 -5.34 -3.85 10.39
CA CYS A 139 -4.03 -4.09 9.79
C CYS A 139 -2.92 -3.31 10.52
N LEU A 140 -3.21 -2.10 11.01
CA LEU A 140 -2.26 -1.33 11.80
C LEU A 140 -1.96 -2.02 13.14
N ALA A 141 -2.98 -2.47 13.86
CA ALA A 141 -2.82 -3.26 15.09
C ALA A 141 -2.04 -4.57 14.82
N ALA A 142 -2.32 -5.21 13.68
CA ALA A 142 -1.60 -6.40 13.24
C ALA A 142 -0.11 -6.14 13.03
N VAL A 143 0.24 -5.04 12.36
CA VAL A 143 1.65 -4.69 12.16
C VAL A 143 2.36 -4.51 13.49
N ARG A 144 1.74 -3.88 14.50
CA ARG A 144 2.30 -3.81 15.86
C ARG A 144 2.57 -5.21 16.42
N GLU A 145 1.60 -6.09 16.41
CA GLU A 145 1.74 -7.44 16.97
C GLU A 145 2.86 -8.21 16.26
N GLU A 146 2.94 -8.08 14.94
CA GLU A 146 3.97 -8.68 14.11
C GLU A 146 5.35 -8.08 14.43
N MET A 147 5.46 -6.77 14.67
CA MET A 147 6.73 -6.16 15.14
C MET A 147 7.19 -6.75 16.47
N MET A 148 6.28 -6.93 17.44
CA MET A 148 6.60 -7.57 18.72
C MET A 148 6.99 -9.04 18.55
N ALA A 149 6.26 -9.78 17.72
CA ALA A 149 6.58 -11.16 17.38
C ALA A 149 7.97 -11.29 16.73
N ARG A 150 8.30 -10.39 15.80
CA ARG A 150 9.60 -10.33 15.13
C ARG A 150 10.74 -10.01 16.11
N GLN A 151 10.53 -9.08 17.05
CA GLN A 151 11.48 -8.80 18.13
C GLN A 151 11.73 -10.03 19.01
N ALA A 152 10.69 -10.84 19.23
CA ALA A 152 10.79 -12.13 19.94
C ALA A 152 11.37 -13.28 19.08
N GLY A 153 11.89 -13.00 17.88
CA GLY A 153 12.55 -13.99 17.02
C GLY A 153 11.62 -14.84 16.15
N LYS A 154 10.31 -14.56 16.11
CA LYS A 154 9.37 -15.30 15.24
C LYS A 154 9.60 -14.94 13.76
N PRO A 155 9.39 -15.87 12.80
CA PRO A 155 9.49 -15.59 11.36
C PRO A 155 8.44 -14.55 10.90
N VAL A 156 8.63 -13.97 9.71
CA VAL A 156 7.62 -13.08 9.10
C VAL A 156 6.40 -13.90 8.74
N SER A 157 5.22 -13.49 9.23
CA SER A 157 3.95 -14.17 8.92
C SER A 157 3.36 -13.70 7.57
N GLU A 158 2.44 -14.49 7.03
CA GLU A 158 1.62 -14.05 5.89
C GLU A 158 0.74 -12.84 6.24
N ARG A 159 0.22 -12.80 7.47
CA ARG A 159 -0.55 -11.67 8.01
C ARG A 159 0.25 -10.38 7.96
N ALA A 160 1.52 -10.40 8.35
CA ALA A 160 2.40 -9.24 8.26
C ALA A 160 2.53 -8.74 6.81
N ARG A 161 2.77 -9.65 5.86
CA ARG A 161 2.90 -9.32 4.44
C ARG A 161 1.60 -8.73 3.87
N PHE A 162 0.47 -9.36 4.17
CA PHE A 162 -0.85 -8.91 3.74
C PHE A 162 -1.16 -7.51 4.29
N CYS A 163 -1.02 -7.30 5.60
CA CYS A 163 -1.34 -6.03 6.26
C CYS A 163 -0.44 -4.90 5.77
N LEU A 164 0.87 -5.14 5.62
CA LEU A 164 1.79 -4.14 5.07
C LEU A 164 1.45 -3.78 3.63
N ASN A 165 1.10 -4.76 2.79
CA ASN A 165 0.68 -4.50 1.41
C ASN A 165 -0.64 -3.72 1.35
N TYR A 166 -1.60 -4.04 2.21
CA TYR A 166 -2.89 -3.35 2.28
C TYR A 166 -2.74 -1.90 2.75
N LEU A 167 -1.96 -1.67 3.81
CA LEU A 167 -1.66 -0.32 4.31
C LEU A 167 -0.87 0.49 3.28
N ARG A 168 0.14 -0.11 2.63
CA ARG A 168 0.91 0.54 1.56
C ARG A 168 -0.01 1.00 0.42
N GLN A 169 -0.95 0.18 -0.01
CA GLN A 169 -1.91 0.54 -1.05
C GLN A 169 -2.85 1.65 -0.58
N SER A 170 -3.41 1.52 0.61
CA SER A 170 -4.32 2.51 1.19
C SER A 170 -3.68 3.90 1.31
N ILE A 171 -2.45 3.97 1.83
CA ILE A 171 -1.70 5.22 2.00
C ILE A 171 -1.37 5.87 0.64
N GLN A 172 -1.06 5.08 -0.39
CA GLN A 172 -0.80 5.64 -1.74
C GLN A 172 -2.06 6.26 -2.37
N CYS A 173 -3.25 5.72 -2.07
CA CYS A 173 -4.51 6.25 -2.62
C CYS A 173 -5.06 7.45 -1.84
N HIS A 174 -4.79 7.51 -0.53
CA HIS A 174 -5.34 8.53 0.38
C HIS A 174 -4.24 9.35 1.08
N SER A 175 -3.10 9.56 0.42
CA SER A 175 -1.99 10.31 1.01
C SER A 175 -2.40 11.74 1.31
N ASP A 176 -2.09 12.23 2.51
CA ASP A 176 -2.18 13.65 2.82
C ASP A 176 -1.13 14.42 1.99
N ALA A 177 -1.60 15.37 1.18
CA ALA A 177 -0.75 16.21 0.34
C ALA A 177 -0.36 17.54 1.03
N HIS A 178 -0.69 17.71 2.32
CA HIS A 178 -0.26 18.90 3.06
C HIS A 178 1.26 19.00 3.15
N LEU A 179 1.76 20.20 2.84
CA LEU A 179 3.17 20.53 3.01
C LEU A 179 3.45 20.85 4.48
N GLU A 180 4.47 20.22 5.03
CA GLU A 180 5.00 20.57 6.35
C GLU A 180 5.88 21.82 6.24
N MET A 181 5.72 22.74 7.19
CA MET A 181 6.49 23.98 7.17
C MET A 181 7.92 23.73 7.63
N VAL A 182 8.89 24.31 6.92
CA VAL A 182 10.29 24.37 7.38
C VAL A 182 10.47 25.68 8.13
N ARG A 183 10.80 25.64 9.42
CA ARG A 183 11.26 26.83 10.16
C ARG A 183 12.77 26.82 10.26
N SER A 184 13.37 27.94 9.91
CA SER A 184 14.80 28.21 10.05
C SER A 184 14.95 29.63 10.53
N GLU A 185 14.75 29.86 11.83
CA GLU A 185 14.87 31.20 12.39
C GLU A 185 16.35 31.55 12.62
N TYR A 186 17.15 30.64 13.19
CA TYR A 186 18.63 30.71 13.22
C TYR A 186 19.21 29.30 13.42
N GLY A 187 19.61 28.60 12.34
CA GLY A 187 20.27 27.27 12.46
C GLY A 187 19.72 26.17 11.53
N GLY A 188 19.92 24.91 11.93
CA GLY A 188 19.59 23.72 11.12
C GLY A 188 18.14 23.68 10.68
N ARG A 189 17.90 23.29 9.42
CA ARG A 189 16.56 23.19 8.83
C ARG A 189 15.77 22.10 9.56
N ALA A 190 14.79 22.49 10.37
CA ALA A 190 13.85 21.57 10.99
C ALA A 190 12.49 21.67 10.30
N VAL A 191 11.91 20.52 9.97
CA VAL A 191 10.53 20.41 9.51
C VAL A 191 9.63 20.43 10.74
N LEU A 192 8.55 21.22 10.72
CA LEU A 192 7.54 21.25 11.78
C LEU A 192 6.39 20.31 11.44
N PRO A 193 6.34 19.12 12.08
CA PRO A 193 5.27 18.15 11.81
C PRO A 193 3.92 18.59 12.41
N TYR A 194 3.93 19.48 13.41
CA TYR A 194 2.74 19.93 14.17
C TYR A 194 1.92 21.01 13.43
N THR A 195 1.77 20.87 12.11
CA THR A 195 0.94 21.80 11.32
C THR A 195 -0.50 21.29 11.31
N THR A 196 -1.42 22.10 11.82
CA THR A 196 -2.85 21.81 11.86
C THR A 196 -3.41 21.50 10.46
N ARG A 197 -4.10 20.36 10.34
CA ARG A 197 -4.82 19.90 9.16
C ARG A 197 -6.29 20.28 9.30
N THR A 198 -6.86 20.96 8.30
CA THR A 198 -8.25 21.46 8.35
C THR A 198 -9.20 20.69 7.43
N ASN A 199 -8.70 19.75 6.63
CA ASN A 199 -9.45 18.97 5.65
C ASN A 199 -9.71 17.53 6.11
N CYS A 200 -9.63 17.27 7.41
CA CYS A 200 -9.92 15.94 7.95
C CYS A 200 -11.43 15.70 7.99
N LEU A 201 -11.81 14.43 8.02
CA LEU A 201 -13.21 14.00 8.16
C LEU A 201 -13.42 13.39 9.53
N ASP A 202 -14.54 13.74 10.15
CA ASP A 202 -14.95 13.22 11.44
C ASP A 202 -15.56 11.82 11.28
N TRP A 203 -14.82 10.80 11.71
CA TRP A 203 -15.22 9.40 11.55
C TRP A 203 -16.20 8.91 12.62
N GLU A 204 -16.59 9.75 13.58
CA GLU A 204 -17.53 9.38 14.64
C GLU A 204 -18.87 8.89 14.06
N ALA A 205 -19.36 9.52 12.99
CA ALA A 205 -20.59 9.10 12.31
C ALA A 205 -20.49 7.65 11.76
N ILE A 206 -19.35 7.30 11.16
CA ILE A 206 -19.09 5.96 10.62
C ILE A 206 -19.02 4.94 11.77
N TRP A 207 -18.34 5.30 12.86
CA TRP A 207 -18.24 4.47 14.06
C TRP A 207 -19.61 4.20 14.68
N GLY A 208 -20.37 5.26 14.98
CA GLY A 208 -21.70 5.15 15.57
C GLY A 208 -22.67 4.34 14.70
N ARG A 209 -22.57 4.48 13.38
CA ARG A 209 -23.38 3.70 12.44
C ARG A 209 -23.02 2.22 12.45
N ALA A 210 -21.73 1.88 12.51
CA ALA A 210 -21.26 0.50 12.61
C ALA A 210 -21.70 -0.16 13.92
N GLU A 211 -21.58 0.55 15.05
CA GLU A 211 -22.07 0.08 16.36
C GLU A 211 -23.57 -0.17 16.36
N SER A 212 -24.35 0.81 15.87
CA SER A 212 -25.80 0.69 15.79
C SER A 212 -26.22 -0.51 14.93
N HIS A 213 -25.52 -0.75 13.83
CA HIS A 213 -25.74 -1.89 12.95
C HIS A 213 -25.43 -3.23 13.64
N PHE A 214 -24.31 -3.32 14.37
CA PHE A 214 -23.98 -4.51 15.14
C PHE A 214 -25.04 -4.82 16.21
N HIS A 215 -25.47 -3.80 16.96
CA HIS A 215 -26.46 -3.97 18.02
C HIS A 215 -27.84 -4.36 17.49
N SER A 216 -28.30 -3.77 16.38
CA SER A 216 -29.58 -4.14 15.78
C SER A 216 -29.58 -5.61 15.34
N ARG A 217 -28.50 -6.07 14.69
CA ARG A 217 -28.34 -7.47 14.29
C ARG A 217 -28.33 -8.43 15.47
N ARG A 218 -27.55 -8.11 16.50
CA ARG A 218 -27.46 -8.92 17.71
C ARG A 218 -28.85 -9.06 18.36
N ASN A 219 -29.60 -7.97 18.46
CA ASN A 219 -30.95 -8.02 19.04
C ASN A 219 -31.88 -8.89 18.19
N ASN A 220 -31.87 -8.75 16.87
CA ASN A 220 -32.69 -9.57 15.96
C ASN A 220 -32.35 -11.07 16.06
N SER A 221 -31.07 -11.41 16.27
CA SER A 221 -30.62 -12.79 16.45
C SER A 221 -31.02 -13.41 17.79
N VAL A 222 -31.28 -12.60 18.82
CA VAL A 222 -31.75 -13.07 20.13
C VAL A 222 -33.27 -13.28 20.14
N THR A 223 -34.00 -12.57 19.28
CA THR A 223 -35.46 -12.64 19.19
C THR A 223 -35.99 -13.65 18.18
N SER A 224 -35.12 -14.32 17.41
CA SER A 224 -35.46 -15.34 16.41
C SER A 224 -35.11 -16.74 16.92
#